data_AF-A0A497GBG5-F1
#
_entry.id   AF-A0A497GBG5-F1
#
_cell.length_a   1.000
_cell.length_b   1.000
_cell.length_c   1.000
_cell.angle_alpha   90.00
_cell.angle_beta   90.00
_cell.angle_gamma   90.00
#
_symmetry.space_group_name_H-M   'P 1'
#
loop_
_entity.id
_entity.type
_entity.pdbx_description
1 polymer ?
#
loop_
_entity_poly.entity_id
_entity_poly.type
_entity_poly.pdbx_seq_one_letter_code
_entity_poly.pdbx_strand_id
1 'polypeptide(L)'
;KYAEFGEREMILPEDVRNAYSDVIPSFPREEISALKINEKMLLLALVKLLQRKKYITKVPLGMLELEYNELCEEYGVRPRRHTTLWEYIQHLKNMDIISAEKSRKGYRGKTTLVGIPSVPLSTLEKILKEEIKKELGVD
;
A
#
# COMPACT_ATOMS: atom_id res chain seq x y z
N LYS A 1 -5.00 0.67 28.61
CA LYS A 1 -5.81 -0.56 28.39
C LYS A 1 -6.17 -0.59 26.90
N TYR A 2 -5.34 -1.25 26.10
CA TYR A 2 -5.44 -1.28 24.64
C TYR A 2 -6.54 -2.27 24.24
N ALA A 3 -7.56 -1.78 23.54
CA ALA A 3 -8.71 -2.58 23.16
C ALA A 3 -8.40 -3.33 21.87
N GLU A 4 -8.17 -4.62 22.05
CA GLU A 4 -8.44 -5.70 21.11
C GLU A 4 -9.76 -5.47 20.35
N PHE A 5 -9.71 -5.55 19.03
CA PHE A 5 -10.86 -5.66 18.15
C PHE A 5 -10.39 -6.61 17.04
N GLY A 6 -10.75 -7.89 17.02
CA GLY A 6 -12.08 -8.43 17.28
C GLY A 6 -12.62 -8.90 15.94
N GLU A 7 -12.16 -10.09 15.56
CA GLU A 7 -12.70 -11.10 14.65
C GLU A 7 -13.90 -10.71 13.76
N ARG A 8 -13.71 -10.80 12.43
CA ARG A 8 -14.80 -10.98 11.47
C ARG A 8 -14.37 -11.95 10.37
N GLU A 9 -15.14 -13.03 10.29
CA GLU A 9 -15.23 -14.11 9.29
C GLU A 9 -14.49 -13.81 7.97
N MET A 10 -13.35 -14.46 7.78
CA MET A 10 -12.41 -14.18 6.69
C MET A 10 -12.70 -15.09 5.49
N ILE A 11 -13.42 -14.56 4.49
CA ILE A 11 -13.10 -14.93 3.12
C ILE A 11 -11.70 -14.37 2.87
N LEU A 12 -10.74 -15.26 2.62
CA LEU A 12 -9.37 -14.86 2.31
C LEU A 12 -9.40 -13.86 1.15
N PRO A 13 -8.90 -12.62 1.33
CA PRO A 13 -8.82 -11.68 0.23
C PRO A 13 -7.87 -12.15 -0.89
N GLU A 14 -6.98 -13.09 -0.58
CA GLU A 14 -6.13 -13.78 -1.56
C GLU A 14 -6.96 -14.63 -2.54
N ASP A 15 -8.05 -15.27 -2.12
CA ASP A 15 -8.92 -16.08 -3.00
C ASP A 15 -9.74 -15.22 -3.97
N VAL A 16 -10.23 -14.06 -3.52
CA VAL A 16 -10.91 -13.10 -4.41
C VAL A 16 -9.92 -12.50 -5.41
N ARG A 17 -8.67 -12.26 -5.01
CA ARG A 17 -7.64 -11.67 -5.87
C ARG A 17 -7.13 -12.65 -6.94
N ASN A 18 -7.07 -13.96 -6.63
CA ASN A 18 -6.72 -15.01 -7.59
C ASN A 18 -7.83 -15.25 -8.64
N ALA A 19 -9.11 -15.21 -8.24
CA ALA A 19 -10.23 -15.38 -9.17
C ALA A 19 -10.35 -14.25 -10.21
N TYR A 20 -9.82 -13.06 -9.91
CA TYR A 20 -9.84 -11.89 -10.80
C TYR A 20 -8.52 -11.65 -11.57
N SER A 21 -7.46 -12.41 -11.29
CA SER A 21 -6.16 -12.19 -11.93
C SER A 21 -6.15 -12.52 -13.43
N ASP A 22 -7.15 -13.25 -13.93
CA ASP A 22 -7.33 -13.57 -15.35
C ASP A 22 -8.02 -12.41 -16.13
N VAL A 23 -8.72 -11.51 -15.43
CA VAL A 23 -9.61 -10.50 -16.05
C VAL A 23 -9.13 -9.06 -15.82
N ILE A 24 -8.22 -8.85 -14.87
CA ILE A 24 -7.74 -7.51 -14.52
C ILE A 24 -6.57 -7.16 -15.44
N PRO A 25 -6.62 -6.01 -16.15
CA PRO A 25 -5.52 -5.58 -16.99
C PRO A 25 -4.25 -5.53 -16.17
N SER A 26 -3.26 -6.32 -16.61
CA SER A 26 -1.91 -6.32 -16.07
C SER A 26 -1.45 -4.88 -15.94
N PHE A 27 -1.28 -4.42 -14.70
CA PHE A 27 -0.82 -3.07 -14.40
C PHE A 27 0.41 -2.76 -15.26
N PRO A 28 0.40 -1.73 -16.12
CA PRO A 28 1.55 -1.49 -16.97
C PRO A 28 2.70 -1.03 -16.07
N ARG A 29 3.83 -1.74 -16.16
CA ARG A 29 5.10 -1.42 -15.49
C ARG A 29 5.48 0.06 -15.68
N GLU A 30 5.00 0.66 -16.77
CA GLU A 30 5.13 2.08 -17.14
C GLU A 30 4.52 3.02 -16.09
N GLU A 31 3.33 2.73 -15.56
CA GLU A 31 2.67 3.57 -14.53
C GLU A 31 3.49 3.60 -13.25
N ILE A 32 4.02 2.44 -12.82
CA ILE A 32 4.90 2.35 -11.65
C ILE A 32 6.21 3.08 -11.91
N SER A 33 6.75 3.00 -13.13
CA SER A 33 8.00 3.68 -13.49
C SER A 33 7.86 5.21 -13.40
N ALA A 34 6.70 5.74 -13.79
CA ALA A 34 6.37 7.17 -13.73
C ALA A 34 6.16 7.73 -12.30
N LEU A 35 5.97 6.86 -11.30
CA LEU A 35 5.84 7.29 -9.90
C LEU A 35 7.15 7.88 -9.36
N LYS A 36 7.05 8.90 -8.50
CA LYS A 36 8.22 9.40 -7.77
C LYS A 36 8.72 8.35 -6.80
N ILE A 37 10.03 8.38 -6.47
CA ILE A 37 10.64 7.46 -5.51
C ILE A 37 9.86 7.36 -4.19
N ASN A 38 9.40 8.49 -3.64
CA ASN A 38 8.63 8.49 -2.38
C ASN A 38 7.25 7.84 -2.51
N GLU A 39 6.63 7.90 -3.69
CA GLU A 39 5.34 7.24 -3.97
C GLU A 39 5.54 5.74 -4.15
N LYS A 40 6.62 5.32 -4.81
CA LYS A 40 7.06 3.92 -4.90
C LYS A 40 7.33 3.35 -3.50
N MET A 41 8.02 4.10 -2.64
CA MET A 41 8.30 3.72 -1.24
C MET A 41 7.02 3.58 -0.42
N LEU A 42 6.07 4.52 -0.54
CA LEU A 42 4.77 4.45 0.13
C LEU A 42 3.97 3.23 -0.32
N LEU A 43 3.97 2.95 -1.62
CA LEU A 43 3.28 1.79 -2.18
C LEU A 43 3.92 0.48 -1.71
N LEU A 44 5.25 0.41 -1.65
CA LEU A 44 5.97 -0.74 -1.11
C LEU A 44 5.63 -0.99 0.37
N ALA A 45 5.53 0.08 1.17
CA ALA A 45 5.08 -0.01 2.57
C ALA A 45 3.69 -0.64 2.68
N LEU A 46 2.75 -0.18 1.85
CA LEU A 46 1.39 -0.70 1.81
C LEU A 46 1.36 -2.18 1.42
N VAL A 47 2.14 -2.57 0.41
CA VAL A 47 2.24 -3.96 -0.05
C VAL A 47 2.78 -4.85 1.07
N LYS A 48 3.89 -4.48 1.73
CA LYS A 48 4.47 -5.25 2.85
C LYS A 48 3.48 -5.40 4.00
N LEU A 49 2.76 -4.34 4.35
CA LEU A 49 1.74 -4.36 5.39
C LEU A 49 0.59 -5.34 5.08
N LEU A 50 0.05 -5.27 3.86
CA LEU A 50 -1.04 -6.15 3.43
C LEU A 50 -0.59 -7.61 3.33
N GLN A 51 0.65 -7.88 2.91
CA GLN A 51 1.22 -9.23 2.89
C GLN A 51 1.43 -9.81 4.30
N ARG A 52 1.88 -8.98 5.26
CA ARG A 52 2.03 -9.38 6.67
C ARG A 52 0.69 -9.74 7.32
N LYS A 53 -0.39 -9.13 6.85
CA LYS A 53 -1.73 -9.25 7.42
C LYS A 53 -2.66 -9.90 6.39
N LYS A 54 -2.51 -11.22 6.20
CA LYS A 54 -3.25 -12.06 5.23
C LYS A 54 -4.77 -11.85 5.19
N TYR A 55 -5.35 -11.35 6.27
CA TYR A 55 -6.78 -11.23 6.46
C TYR A 55 -7.33 -9.81 6.37
N ILE A 56 -6.50 -8.82 6.07
CA ILE A 56 -6.96 -7.43 5.91
C ILE A 56 -6.74 -6.97 4.47
N THR A 57 -7.74 -6.27 3.93
CA THR A 57 -7.67 -5.66 2.60
C THR A 57 -7.26 -4.20 2.64
N LYS A 58 -7.33 -3.58 3.83
CA LYS A 58 -7.04 -2.17 4.05
C LYS A 58 -6.33 -1.99 5.39
N VAL A 59 -5.46 -0.98 5.45
CA VAL A 59 -4.73 -0.56 6.65
C VAL A 59 -5.01 0.91 6.97
N PRO A 60 -4.96 1.33 8.25
CA PRO A 60 -5.07 2.74 8.58
C PRO A 60 -3.85 3.53 8.09
N LEU A 61 -4.07 4.74 7.59
CA LEU A 61 -3.03 5.63 7.05
C LEU A 61 -1.89 5.88 8.06
N GLY A 62 -2.20 6.01 9.35
CA GLY A 62 -1.17 6.19 10.37
C GLY A 62 -0.24 4.98 10.52
N MET A 63 -0.74 3.75 10.34
CA MET A 63 0.11 2.55 10.32
C MET A 63 0.95 2.49 9.05
N LEU A 64 0.36 2.85 7.91
CA LEU A 64 1.08 2.96 6.64
C LEU A 64 2.22 3.98 6.70
N GLU A 65 1.99 5.12 7.36
CA GLU A 65 3.00 6.15 7.55
C GLU A 65 4.21 5.62 8.35
N LEU A 66 3.98 4.90 9.45
CA LEU A 66 5.08 4.35 10.25
C LEU A 66 5.96 3.42 9.41
N GLU A 67 5.37 2.46 8.70
CA GLU A 67 6.12 1.51 7.87
C GLU A 67 6.81 2.19 6.68
N TYR A 68 6.22 3.26 6.12
CA TYR A 68 6.87 4.08 5.10
C TYR A 68 8.11 4.77 5.64
N ASN A 69 8.05 5.35 6.83
CA ASN A 69 9.21 6.01 7.44
C ASN A 69 10.34 5.00 7.72
N GLU A 70 10.02 3.83 8.25
CA GLU A 70 10.98 2.74 8.49
C GLU A 70 11.63 2.26 7.17
N LEU A 71 10.83 2.07 6.11
CA LEU A 71 11.37 1.72 4.79
C LEU A 71 12.23 2.82 4.19
N CYS A 72 11.83 4.08 4.33
CA CYS A 72 12.64 5.21 3.89
C CYS A 72 14.02 5.19 4.55
N GLU A 73 14.09 4.94 5.85
CA GLU A 73 15.35 4.78 6.58
C GLU A 73 16.18 3.59 6.06
N GLU A 74 15.55 2.41 5.88
CA GLU A 74 16.19 1.20 5.36
C GLU A 74 16.82 1.41 3.97
N TYR A 75 16.15 2.16 3.08
CA TYR A 75 16.59 2.42 1.71
C TYR A 75 17.43 3.70 1.58
N GLY A 76 17.74 4.40 2.68
CA GLY A 76 18.47 5.68 2.64
C GLY A 76 17.71 6.82 1.94
N VAL A 77 16.38 6.70 1.82
CA VAL A 77 15.50 7.70 1.21
C VAL A 77 14.99 8.64 2.29
N ARG A 78 15.05 9.96 2.09
CA ARG A 78 14.51 10.92 3.06
C ARG A 78 12.97 10.83 3.11
N PRO A 79 12.37 10.50 4.27
CA PRO A 79 10.92 10.45 4.40
C PRO A 79 10.32 11.85 4.25
N ARG A 80 9.09 11.89 3.75
CA ARG A 80 8.34 13.13 3.54
C ARG A 80 7.37 13.39 4.69
N ARG A 81 7.02 14.66 4.90
CA ARG A 81 6.11 15.08 5.97
C ARG A 81 4.71 14.49 5.77
N HIS A 82 3.99 14.32 6.87
CA HIS A 82 2.61 13.82 6.91
C HIS A 82 1.68 14.46 5.86
N THR A 83 1.73 15.79 5.71
CA THR A 83 0.90 16.53 4.76
C THR A 83 1.15 16.11 3.30
N THR A 84 2.40 15.82 2.94
CA THR A 84 2.78 15.37 1.59
C THR A 84 2.37 13.92 1.35
N LEU A 85 2.32 13.10 2.42
CA LEU A 85 1.86 11.71 2.34
C LEU A 85 0.41 11.62 1.86
N TRP A 86 -0.44 12.56 2.29
CA TRP A 86 -1.82 12.64 1.83
C TRP A 86 -1.92 12.92 0.32
N GLU A 87 -1.04 13.76 -0.22
CA GLU A 87 -0.98 14.03 -1.66
C GLU A 87 -0.60 12.78 -2.45
N TYR A 88 0.36 11.99 -1.97
CA TYR A 88 0.72 10.71 -2.57
C TYR A 88 -0.45 9.74 -2.56
N ILE A 89 -1.20 9.67 -1.45
CA ILE A 89 -2.41 8.83 -1.37
C ILE A 89 -3.46 9.29 -2.39
N GLN A 90 -3.69 10.60 -2.54
CA GLN A 90 -4.64 11.09 -3.54
C GLN A 90 -4.17 10.80 -4.96
N HIS A 91 -2.88 10.97 -5.25
CA HIS A 91 -2.31 10.71 -6.57
C HIS A 91 -2.43 9.23 -6.94
N LEU A 92 -1.95 8.33 -6.07
CA LEU A 92 -2.06 6.88 -6.26
C LEU A 92 -3.52 6.41 -6.37
N LYS A 93 -4.44 7.06 -5.65
CA LYS A 93 -5.89 6.77 -5.75
C LYS A 93 -6.47 7.22 -7.09
N ASN A 94 -6.06 8.38 -7.61
CA ASN A 94 -6.51 8.88 -8.91
C ASN A 94 -6.03 8.00 -10.07
N MET A 95 -4.89 7.32 -9.88
CA MET A 95 -4.35 6.31 -10.81
C MET A 95 -4.99 4.92 -10.62
N ASP A 96 -5.98 4.77 -9.73
CA ASP A 96 -6.63 3.50 -9.36
C ASP A 96 -5.65 2.43 -8.79
N ILE A 97 -4.43 2.84 -8.40
CA ILE A 97 -3.41 1.95 -7.82
C ILE A 97 -3.84 1.50 -6.42
N ILE A 98 -4.42 2.42 -5.66
CA ILE A 98 -4.89 2.19 -4.29
C ILE A 98 -6.34 2.65 -4.13
N SER A 99 -7.03 2.02 -3.20
CA SER A 99 -8.31 2.51 -2.67
C SER A 99 -8.04 3.25 -1.36
N ALA A 100 -8.61 4.45 -1.21
CA ALA A 100 -8.57 5.21 0.03
C ALA A 100 -9.96 5.69 0.43
N GLU A 101 -10.41 5.32 1.63
CA GLU A 101 -11.74 5.66 2.15
C GLU A 101 -11.70 6.09 3.62
N LYS A 102 -12.67 6.91 4.03
CA LYS A 102 -12.81 7.29 5.44
C LYS A 102 -13.30 6.10 6.24
N SER A 103 -12.71 5.90 7.40
CA SER A 103 -13.11 4.86 8.32
C SER A 103 -14.57 5.04 8.79
N ARG A 104 -15.33 3.94 8.80
CA ARG A 104 -16.73 3.90 9.24
C ARG A 104 -16.82 3.70 10.76
N LYS A 105 -18.02 3.94 11.32
CA LYS A 105 -18.36 3.81 12.74
C LYS A 105 -17.79 2.50 13.33
N GLY A 106 -16.82 2.62 14.24
CA GLY A 106 -16.09 1.47 14.83
C GLY A 106 -14.60 1.75 15.11
N TYR A 107 -13.98 2.70 14.40
CA TYR A 107 -12.61 3.14 14.68
C TYR A 107 -12.61 4.37 15.62
N ARG A 108 -11.68 4.39 16.58
CA ARG A 108 -11.44 5.56 17.44
C ARG A 108 -10.76 6.68 16.63
N GLY A 109 -11.58 7.54 16.03
CA GLY A 109 -11.14 8.71 15.27
C GLY A 109 -11.43 8.63 13.78
N LYS A 110 -11.46 9.78 13.10
CA LYS A 110 -11.53 9.87 11.64
C LYS A 110 -10.15 9.49 11.08
N THR A 111 -9.96 8.23 10.70
CA THR A 111 -8.75 7.77 10.00
C THR A 111 -9.10 7.35 8.57
N THR A 112 -8.13 7.43 7.65
CA THR A 112 -8.28 6.97 6.27
C THR A 112 -7.78 5.53 6.19
N LEU A 113 -8.59 4.64 5.65
CA LEU A 113 -8.22 3.26 5.34
C LEU A 113 -7.72 3.19 3.90
N VAL A 114 -6.58 2.55 3.70
CA VAL A 114 -5.88 2.44 2.42
C VAL A 114 -5.68 0.97 2.06
N GLY A 115 -5.97 0.57 0.82
CA GLY A 115 -5.80 -0.80 0.35
C GLY A 115 -5.46 -0.89 -1.13
N ILE A 116 -5.21 -2.11 -1.62
CA ILE A 116 -4.87 -2.39 -3.03
C ILE A 116 -5.99 -3.24 -3.63
N PRO A 117 -6.82 -2.69 -4.54
CA PRO A 117 -8.05 -3.36 -4.97
C PRO A 117 -7.79 -4.54 -5.92
N SER A 118 -6.86 -4.38 -6.86
CA SER A 118 -6.90 -5.18 -8.11
C SER A 118 -5.59 -5.91 -8.43
N VAL A 119 -4.47 -5.53 -7.82
CA VAL A 119 -3.15 -6.04 -8.18
C VAL A 119 -2.65 -7.12 -7.20
N PRO A 120 -2.14 -8.28 -7.68
CA PRO A 120 -1.46 -9.25 -6.82
C PRO A 120 -0.27 -8.60 -6.10
N LEU A 121 -0.31 -8.64 -4.76
CA LEU A 121 0.69 -8.00 -3.91
C LEU A 121 2.11 -8.47 -4.21
N SER A 122 2.29 -9.78 -4.49
CA SER A 122 3.59 -10.36 -4.78
C SER A 122 4.19 -9.86 -6.10
N THR A 123 3.37 -9.67 -7.13
CA THR A 123 3.82 -9.10 -8.41
C THR A 123 4.17 -7.63 -8.25
N LEU A 124 3.30 -6.87 -7.56
CA LEU A 124 3.53 -5.46 -7.31
C LEU A 124 4.79 -5.22 -6.46
N GLU A 125 5.03 -6.06 -5.45
CA GLU A 125 6.23 -5.99 -4.61
C GLU A 125 7.51 -6.13 -5.45
N LYS A 126 7.54 -7.12 -6.35
CA LYS A 126 8.69 -7.38 -7.22
C LYS A 126 8.97 -6.19 -8.12
N ILE A 127 7.95 -5.70 -8.83
CA ILE A 127 8.09 -4.55 -9.74
C ILE A 127 8.57 -3.32 -8.99
N LEU A 128 8.02 -3.04 -7.81
CA LEU A 128 8.44 -1.90 -6.99
C LEU A 128 9.89 -2.01 -6.54
N LYS A 129 10.31 -3.17 -6.04
CA LYS A 129 11.70 -3.39 -5.62
C LYS A 129 12.68 -3.19 -6.78
N GLU A 130 12.37 -3.69 -7.98
CA GLU A 130 13.21 -3.49 -9.15
C GLU A 130 13.30 -2.01 -9.56
N GLU A 131 12.17 -1.30 -9.63
CA GLU A 131 12.17 0.11 -10.01
C GLU A 131 12.83 1.01 -8.94
N ILE A 132 12.67 0.70 -7.65
CA ILE A 132 13.33 1.41 -6.55
C ILE A 132 14.85 1.18 -6.60
N LYS A 133 15.29 -0.07 -6.76
CA LYS A 133 16.71 -0.42 -6.88
C LYS A 133 17.36 0.29 -8.07
N LYS A 134 16.69 0.26 -9.23
CA LYS A 134 17.14 0.94 -10.45
C LYS A 134 17.30 2.45 -10.25
N GLU A 135 16.36 3.10 -9.59
CA GLU A 135 16.40 4.54 -9.29
C GLU A 135 17.48 4.90 -8.26
N LEU A 136 17.73 4.02 -7.28
CA LEU A 136 18.72 4.24 -6.23
C LEU A 136 20.14 3.80 -6.62
N GLY A 137 20.31 3.11 -7.75
CA GLY A 137 21.60 2.62 -8.22
C GLY A 137 22.21 1.53 -7.32
N VAL A 138 21.37 0.74 -6.66
CA VAL A 138 21.77 -0.37 -5.78
C VAL A 138 21.39 -1.71 -6.44
N ASP A 139 22.40 -2.46 -6.86
CA ASP A 139 22.28 -3.85 -7.35
C ASP A 139 21.90 -4.81 -6.19
#